data_AF-A0A0A1XMZ5-F1
#
_entry.id   AF-A0A0A1XMZ5-F1
#
_cell.length_a   1.000
_cell.length_b   1.000
_cell.length_c   1.000
_cell.angle_alpha   90.00
_cell.angle_beta   90.00
_cell.angle_gamma   90.00
#
_symmetry.space_group_name_H-M   'P 1'
#
loop_
_entity.id
_entity.type
_entity.pdbx_description
1 polymer ?
#
loop_
_entity_poly.entity_id
_entity_poly.type
_entity_poly.pdbx_seq_one_letter_code
_entity_poly.pdbx_strand_id
1 'polypeptide(L)'
;WAAKQLGVCGALIVYLDNYLVNMSSKPVLYYAARSPPCRAVLLTAAAIGLELDLRPTNLKERDHLTPEFLKLNPQHTIPVLDDNGTIVTDSHVINAYLVDKYSPDETLYPKDQLKRREVDARLYFDAGHLFPRVRLMVEPIIYFDAYEISQEKIAYMQLAYDGLERCLANAPYLCGEHLTIADLCAVASVSTAALFAPIDEEKFPKLAAWLKRLSLLPYYQKNNQDGADLLHSFVTERMVSNKKAKEAEK
;
A
#
# COMPACT_ATOMS: atom_id res chain seq x y z
N TRP A 1 -43.34 -6.98 -2.74
CA TRP A 1 -44.79 -7.10 -3.08
C TRP A 1 -45.09 -6.90 -4.58
N ALA A 2 -44.09 -6.79 -5.47
CA ALA A 2 -44.28 -6.67 -6.93
C ALA A 2 -43.77 -7.88 -7.75
N ALA A 3 -43.61 -9.06 -7.13
CA ALA A 3 -43.12 -10.28 -7.81
C ALA A 3 -44.19 -11.37 -7.99
N LYS A 4 -45.44 -11.13 -7.55
CA LYS A 4 -46.52 -12.14 -7.60
C LYS A 4 -47.38 -12.13 -8.87
N GLN A 5 -47.11 -11.25 -9.84
CA GLN A 5 -47.96 -11.13 -11.05
C GLN A 5 -47.34 -11.62 -12.37
N LEU A 6 -46.17 -12.26 -12.38
CA LEU A 6 -45.52 -12.67 -13.64
C LEU A 6 -45.29 -14.18 -13.84
N GLY A 7 -45.96 -15.06 -13.09
CA GLY A 7 -45.99 -16.51 -13.42
C GLY A 7 -44.61 -17.17 -13.54
N VAL A 8 -43.60 -16.66 -12.83
CA VAL A 8 -42.23 -17.12 -12.96
C VAL A 8 -42.03 -18.37 -12.11
N CYS A 9 -41.60 -19.47 -12.74
CA CYS A 9 -41.40 -20.77 -12.11
C CYS A 9 -40.41 -20.67 -10.94
N GLY A 10 -40.63 -21.40 -9.84
CA GLY A 10 -39.83 -21.29 -8.60
C GLY A 10 -38.32 -21.48 -8.80
N ALA A 11 -37.91 -22.21 -9.83
CA ALA A 11 -36.51 -22.36 -10.22
C ALA A 11 -35.88 -21.04 -10.74
N LEU A 12 -36.63 -20.20 -11.45
CA LEU A 12 -36.13 -18.91 -11.96
C LEU A 12 -36.01 -17.87 -10.83
N ILE A 13 -36.85 -17.95 -9.80
CA ILE A 13 -36.76 -17.11 -8.60
C ILE A 13 -35.50 -17.46 -7.81
N VAL A 14 -35.23 -18.76 -7.59
CA VAL A 14 -33.97 -19.20 -6.97
C VAL A 14 -32.76 -18.84 -7.84
N TYR A 15 -32.88 -18.92 -9.17
CA TYR A 15 -31.81 -18.51 -10.07
C TYR A 15 -31.55 -17.01 -9.99
N LEU A 16 -32.60 -16.17 -9.98
CA LEU A 16 -32.49 -14.71 -9.84
C LEU A 16 -32.05 -14.29 -8.43
N ASP A 17 -32.48 -14.97 -7.38
CA ASP A 17 -32.00 -14.73 -6.01
C ASP A 17 -30.53 -15.13 -5.88
N ASN A 18 -30.10 -16.26 -6.46
CA ASN A 18 -28.67 -16.59 -6.56
C ASN A 18 -27.90 -15.62 -7.47
N TYR A 19 -28.52 -15.08 -8.52
CA TYR A 19 -27.91 -14.08 -9.41
C TYR A 19 -27.79 -12.70 -8.75
N LEU A 20 -28.75 -12.33 -7.90
CA LEU A 20 -28.76 -11.08 -7.12
C LEU A 20 -27.88 -11.19 -5.87
N VAL A 21 -27.73 -12.38 -5.28
CA VAL A 21 -26.70 -12.67 -4.27
C VAL A 21 -25.29 -12.65 -4.89
N ASN A 22 -25.20 -12.87 -6.21
CA ASN A 22 -23.97 -12.73 -7.01
C ASN A 22 -23.78 -11.31 -7.59
N MET A 23 -24.47 -10.30 -7.04
CA MET A 23 -24.04 -8.91 -7.17
C MET A 23 -22.64 -8.79 -6.52
N SER A 24 -21.59 -8.88 -7.35
CA SER A 24 -20.16 -8.81 -7.00
C SER A 24 -19.93 -8.20 -5.62
N SER A 25 -19.67 -9.05 -4.63
CA SER A 25 -19.35 -8.58 -3.29
C SER A 25 -18.05 -7.76 -3.36
N LYS A 26 -17.96 -6.72 -2.53
CA LYS A 26 -16.78 -5.83 -2.48
C LYS A 26 -15.53 -6.68 -2.24
N PRO A 27 -14.44 -6.48 -3.00
CA PRO A 27 -13.19 -7.19 -2.73
C PRO A 27 -12.74 -6.95 -1.28
N VAL A 28 -12.33 -8.03 -0.63
CA VAL A 28 -11.89 -8.02 0.76
C VAL A 28 -10.40 -7.73 0.81
N LEU A 29 -9.96 -6.79 1.64
CA LEU A 29 -8.55 -6.48 1.84
C LEU A 29 -8.14 -6.80 3.28
N TYR A 30 -7.31 -7.83 3.44
CA TYR A 30 -6.60 -8.10 4.69
C TYR A 30 -5.46 -7.11 4.83
N TYR A 31 -5.53 -6.23 5.83
CA TYR A 31 -4.66 -5.06 5.91
C TYR A 31 -4.35 -4.61 7.34
N ALA A 32 -3.37 -3.72 7.47
CA ALA A 32 -3.16 -2.92 8.67
C ALA A 32 -2.94 -1.47 8.26
N ALA A 33 -3.66 -0.53 8.88
CA ALA A 33 -3.63 0.89 8.51
C ALA A 33 -2.21 1.49 8.51
N ARG A 34 -1.35 1.05 9.43
CA ARG A 34 0.03 1.52 9.54
C ARG A 34 0.97 1.02 8.43
N SER A 35 0.60 -0.04 7.72
CA SER A 35 1.47 -0.73 6.76
C SER A 35 1.59 0.06 5.44
N PRO A 36 2.81 0.46 5.01
CA PRO A 36 3.02 1.13 3.73
C PRO A 36 2.40 0.40 2.51
N PRO A 37 2.64 -0.90 2.28
CA PRO A 37 2.08 -1.60 1.11
C PRO A 37 0.54 -1.69 1.19
N CYS A 38 -0.05 -1.74 2.38
CA CYS A 38 -1.51 -1.67 2.51
C CYS A 38 -2.04 -0.28 2.12
N ARG A 39 -1.38 0.79 2.55
CA ARG A 39 -1.75 2.16 2.17
C ARG A 39 -1.66 2.41 0.67
N ALA A 40 -0.68 1.82 -0.02
CA ALA A 40 -0.61 1.85 -1.48
C ALA A 40 -1.88 1.27 -2.14
N VAL A 41 -2.42 0.17 -1.59
CA VAL A 41 -3.69 -0.42 -2.06
C VAL A 41 -4.88 0.47 -1.76
N LEU A 42 -4.94 1.06 -0.56
CA LEU A 42 -6.02 1.98 -0.20
C LEU A 42 -6.01 3.24 -1.07
N LEU A 43 -4.83 3.79 -1.37
CA LEU A 43 -4.67 4.90 -2.31
C LEU A 43 -5.16 4.53 -3.71
N THR A 44 -4.78 3.35 -4.22
CA THR A 44 -5.19 2.88 -5.54
C THR A 44 -6.71 2.68 -5.63
N ALA A 45 -7.30 2.01 -4.64
CA ALA A 45 -8.74 1.81 -4.56
C ALA A 45 -9.49 3.16 -4.50
N ALA A 46 -9.01 4.11 -3.72
CA ALA A 46 -9.60 5.45 -3.65
C ALA A 46 -9.46 6.23 -4.97
N ALA A 47 -8.33 6.09 -5.68
CA ALA A 47 -8.09 6.75 -6.96
C ALA A 47 -9.08 6.29 -8.06
N ILE A 48 -9.51 5.02 -8.01
CA ILE A 48 -10.47 4.44 -8.97
C ILE A 48 -11.92 4.42 -8.45
N GLY A 49 -12.18 4.95 -7.25
CA GLY A 49 -13.51 4.97 -6.63
C GLY A 49 -14.02 3.57 -6.21
N LEU A 50 -13.13 2.61 -5.98
CA LEU A 50 -13.47 1.25 -5.55
C LEU A 50 -13.56 1.18 -4.02
N GLU A 51 -14.72 0.72 -3.52
CA GLU A 51 -14.88 0.39 -2.10
C GLU A 51 -14.41 -1.03 -1.81
N LEU A 52 -13.54 -1.17 -0.81
CA LEU A 52 -13.04 -2.46 -0.32
C LEU A 52 -13.70 -2.82 1.03
N ASP A 53 -13.95 -4.11 1.26
CA ASP A 53 -14.26 -4.62 2.59
C ASP A 53 -12.94 -4.81 3.37
N LEU A 54 -12.68 -3.92 4.31
CA LEU A 54 -11.41 -3.89 5.05
C LEU A 54 -11.44 -4.87 6.22
N ARG A 55 -10.50 -5.82 6.22
CA ARG A 55 -10.30 -6.80 7.31
C ARG A 55 -8.99 -6.51 8.04
N PRO A 56 -9.03 -5.82 9.19
CA PRO A 56 -7.83 -5.57 9.98
C PRO A 56 -7.13 -6.88 10.37
N THR A 57 -5.82 -6.96 10.15
CA THR A 57 -4.97 -8.08 10.54
C THR A 57 -3.99 -7.62 11.62
N ASN A 58 -4.08 -8.19 12.81
CA ASN A 58 -3.23 -7.79 13.93
C ASN A 58 -1.87 -8.51 13.86
N LEU A 59 -0.86 -7.79 13.35
CA LEU A 59 0.50 -8.34 13.26
C LEU A 59 1.14 -8.58 14.65
N LYS A 60 0.73 -7.85 15.68
CA LYS A 60 1.25 -8.03 17.05
C LYS A 60 0.78 -9.34 17.66
N GLU A 61 -0.51 -9.65 17.50
CA GLU A 61 -1.12 -10.91 17.96
C GLU A 61 -0.88 -12.09 17.01
N ARG A 62 -0.06 -11.87 15.97
CA ARG A 62 0.40 -12.89 15.03
C ARG A 62 -0.73 -13.49 14.17
N ASP A 63 -1.78 -12.73 13.89
CA ASP A 63 -2.91 -13.17 13.03
C ASP A 63 -2.45 -13.66 11.65
N HIS A 64 -1.40 -13.04 11.10
CA HIS A 64 -0.76 -13.39 9.83
C HIS A 64 -0.07 -14.76 9.81
N LEU A 65 0.07 -15.42 10.96
CA LEU A 65 0.69 -16.74 11.12
C LEU A 65 -0.34 -17.83 11.45
N THR A 66 -1.63 -17.50 11.48
CA THR A 66 -2.69 -18.50 11.67
C THR A 66 -2.75 -19.45 10.48
N PRO A 67 -3.14 -20.73 10.67
CA PRO A 67 -3.35 -21.66 9.57
C PRO A 67 -4.32 -21.13 8.51
N GLU A 68 -5.32 -20.36 8.92
CA GLU A 68 -6.31 -19.72 8.03
C GLU A 68 -5.65 -18.66 7.15
N PHE A 69 -4.83 -17.77 7.71
CA PHE A 69 -4.13 -16.75 6.95
C PHE A 69 -3.06 -17.34 6.03
N LEU A 70 -2.33 -18.36 6.50
CA LEU A 70 -1.29 -19.03 5.72
C LEU A 70 -1.84 -19.75 4.47
N LYS A 71 -3.12 -20.16 4.48
CA LYS A 71 -3.81 -20.66 3.29
C LYS A 71 -4.04 -19.57 2.24
N LEU A 72 -4.22 -18.32 2.67
CA LEU A 72 -4.36 -17.17 1.77
C LEU A 72 -3.00 -16.74 1.22
N ASN A 73 -2.00 -16.65 2.10
CA ASN A 73 -0.66 -16.23 1.73
C ASN A 73 0.41 -17.01 2.53
N PRO A 74 1.12 -17.97 1.92
CA PRO A 74 2.17 -18.72 2.61
C PRO A 74 3.38 -17.87 2.99
N GLN A 75 3.55 -16.69 2.39
CA GLN A 75 4.56 -15.71 2.78
C GLN A 75 4.15 -14.89 4.01
N HIS A 76 2.95 -15.11 4.57
CA HIS A 76 2.47 -14.48 5.80
C HIS A 76 2.64 -12.95 5.83
N THR A 77 2.40 -12.29 4.70
CA THR A 77 2.46 -10.83 4.55
C THR A 77 1.10 -10.24 4.23
N ILE A 78 0.93 -8.97 4.59
CA ILE A 78 -0.17 -8.11 4.16
C ILE A 78 0.37 -7.03 3.21
N PRO A 79 -0.44 -6.51 2.28
CA PRO A 79 -1.85 -6.82 2.05
C PRO A 79 -2.10 -8.16 1.35
N VAL A 80 -3.29 -8.71 1.53
CA VAL A 80 -3.87 -9.79 0.71
C VAL A 80 -5.25 -9.35 0.26
N LEU A 81 -5.53 -9.47 -1.03
CA LEU A 81 -6.86 -9.22 -1.60
C LEU A 81 -7.56 -10.56 -1.82
N ASP A 82 -8.81 -10.66 -1.39
CA ASP A 82 -9.74 -11.70 -1.80
C ASP A 82 -10.88 -11.06 -2.59
N ASP A 83 -10.81 -11.22 -3.91
CA ASP A 83 -11.83 -10.75 -4.83
C ASP A 83 -12.73 -11.92 -5.23
N ASN A 84 -13.76 -12.14 -4.42
CA ASN A 84 -14.79 -13.16 -4.65
C ASN A 84 -14.20 -14.56 -4.87
N GLY A 85 -13.21 -14.94 -4.05
CA GLY A 85 -12.48 -16.21 -4.13
C GLY A 85 -11.19 -16.15 -4.95
N THR A 86 -10.93 -15.04 -5.66
CA THR A 86 -9.64 -14.81 -6.33
C THR A 86 -8.68 -14.16 -5.35
N ILE A 87 -7.69 -14.93 -4.89
CA ILE A 87 -6.66 -14.43 -3.98
C ILE A 87 -5.53 -13.76 -4.77
N VAL A 88 -5.22 -12.51 -4.44
CA VAL A 88 -4.09 -11.76 -4.98
C VAL A 88 -3.21 -11.30 -3.83
N THR A 89 -1.91 -11.59 -3.93
CA THR A 89 -0.89 -11.21 -2.94
C THR A 89 0.09 -10.23 -3.57
N ASP A 90 0.87 -9.54 -2.73
CA ASP A 90 1.75 -8.41 -3.08
C ASP A 90 1.00 -7.13 -3.46
N SER A 91 1.34 -6.02 -2.81
CA SER A 91 0.64 -4.73 -3.03
C SER A 91 0.75 -4.21 -4.46
N HIS A 92 1.87 -4.43 -5.14
CA HIS A 92 2.08 -3.93 -6.50
C HIS A 92 1.22 -4.73 -7.48
N VAL A 93 1.15 -6.05 -7.29
CA VAL A 93 0.30 -6.94 -8.08
C VAL A 93 -1.18 -6.66 -7.81
N ILE A 94 -1.57 -6.45 -6.54
CA ILE A 94 -2.93 -6.04 -6.16
C ILE A 94 -3.29 -4.71 -6.86
N ASN A 95 -2.41 -3.70 -6.83
CA ASN A 95 -2.68 -2.40 -7.45
C ASN A 95 -2.86 -2.52 -8.96
N ALA A 96 -1.99 -3.26 -9.64
CA ALA A 96 -2.13 -3.56 -11.06
C ALA A 96 -3.45 -4.30 -11.37
N TYR A 97 -3.78 -5.33 -10.57
CA TYR A 97 -5.02 -6.10 -10.69
C TYR A 97 -6.27 -5.22 -10.53
N LEU A 98 -6.31 -4.37 -9.50
CA LEU A 98 -7.45 -3.50 -9.24
C LEU A 98 -7.67 -2.50 -10.37
N VAL A 99 -6.60 -1.87 -10.88
CA VAL A 99 -6.72 -0.95 -12.02
C VAL A 99 -7.14 -1.70 -13.28
N ASP A 100 -6.51 -2.83 -13.59
CA ASP A 100 -6.82 -3.59 -14.80
C ASP A 100 -8.26 -4.14 -14.82
N LYS A 101 -8.84 -4.45 -13.65
CA LYS A 101 -10.18 -5.03 -13.53
C LYS A 101 -11.29 -4.00 -13.31
N TYR A 102 -11.03 -2.95 -12.53
CA TYR A 102 -12.07 -2.04 -12.04
C TYR A 102 -11.96 -0.60 -12.56
N SER A 103 -10.79 -0.18 -13.05
CA SER A 103 -10.64 1.20 -13.52
C SER A 103 -11.21 1.36 -14.93
N PRO A 104 -12.12 2.33 -15.17
CA PRO A 104 -12.48 2.72 -16.53
C PRO A 104 -11.38 3.56 -17.21
N ASP A 105 -10.45 4.10 -16.42
CA ASP A 105 -9.32 4.91 -16.89
C ASP A 105 -8.02 4.09 -16.84
N GLU A 106 -7.43 3.87 -18.01
CA GLU A 106 -6.17 3.15 -18.16
C GLU A 106 -4.94 4.02 -17.84
N THR A 107 -5.11 5.31 -17.54
CA THR A 107 -4.00 6.24 -17.25
C THR A 107 -3.18 5.78 -16.05
N LEU A 108 -3.83 5.25 -15.01
CA LEU A 108 -3.14 4.77 -13.80
C LEU A 108 -2.23 3.58 -14.06
N TYR A 109 -2.57 2.74 -15.05
CA TYR A 109 -1.77 1.58 -15.46
C TYR A 109 -1.97 1.27 -16.96
N PRO A 110 -1.24 1.97 -17.86
CA PRO A 110 -1.48 1.95 -19.30
C PRO A 110 -1.42 0.55 -19.91
N LYS A 111 -2.27 0.22 -20.90
CA LYS A 111 -2.16 -1.05 -21.66
C LYS A 111 -1.05 -1.03 -22.71
N ASP A 112 -0.65 0.16 -23.16
CA ASP A 112 0.50 0.32 -24.05
C ASP A 112 1.76 -0.24 -23.38
N GLN A 113 2.42 -1.19 -24.05
CA GLN A 113 3.53 -1.93 -23.46
C GLN A 113 4.74 -1.04 -23.13
N LEU A 114 4.98 0.00 -23.93
CA LEU A 114 6.12 0.89 -23.74
C LEU A 114 5.89 1.89 -22.60
N LYS A 115 4.64 2.27 -22.34
CA LYS A 115 4.29 3.06 -21.14
C LYS A 115 4.23 2.17 -19.90
N ARG A 116 3.65 0.97 -20.01
CA ARG A 116 3.52 0.02 -18.90
C ARG A 116 4.87 -0.39 -18.34
N ARG A 117 5.88 -0.67 -19.19
CA ARG A 117 7.23 -1.00 -18.73
C ARG A 117 7.85 0.07 -17.83
N GLU A 118 7.53 1.35 -18.04
CA GLU A 118 8.06 2.44 -17.22
C GLU A 118 7.38 2.44 -15.84
N VAL A 119 6.08 2.16 -15.79
CA VAL A 119 5.33 1.97 -14.53
C VAL A 119 5.87 0.75 -13.78
N ASP A 120 6.00 -0.38 -14.46
CA ASP A 120 6.51 -1.62 -13.87
C ASP A 120 7.93 -1.41 -13.30
N ALA A 121 8.82 -0.74 -14.02
CA ALA A 121 10.16 -0.43 -13.53
C ALA A 121 10.16 0.38 -12.22
N ARG A 122 9.18 1.27 -12.01
CA ARG A 122 9.03 2.04 -10.77
C ARG A 122 8.35 1.24 -9.66
N LEU A 123 7.40 0.35 -9.99
CA LEU A 123 6.85 -0.60 -9.03
C LEU A 123 7.94 -1.53 -8.48
N TYR A 124 8.78 -2.09 -9.35
CA TYR A 124 9.91 -2.92 -8.91
C TYR A 124 10.97 -2.12 -8.15
N PHE A 125 11.14 -0.83 -8.47
CA PHE A 125 12.00 0.04 -7.68
C PHE A 125 11.47 0.25 -6.26
N ASP A 126 10.15 0.44 -6.08
CA ASP A 126 9.55 0.50 -4.75
C ASP A 126 9.75 -0.82 -3.99
N ALA A 127 9.38 -1.94 -4.62
CA ALA A 127 9.50 -3.28 -4.06
C ALA A 127 10.95 -3.69 -3.70
N GLY A 128 11.92 -3.28 -4.52
CA GLY A 128 13.32 -3.70 -4.40
C GLY A 128 14.23 -2.71 -3.65
N HIS A 129 13.86 -1.43 -3.59
CA HIS A 129 14.72 -0.39 -3.03
C HIS A 129 14.03 0.48 -1.98
N LEU A 130 12.83 1.00 -2.21
CA LEU A 130 12.20 1.91 -1.24
C LEU A 130 11.65 1.15 -0.03
N PHE A 131 10.70 0.25 -0.24
CA PHE A 131 10.05 -0.45 0.86
C PHE A 131 11.02 -1.32 1.69
N PRO A 132 11.97 -2.07 1.10
CA PRO A 132 12.98 -2.79 1.88
C PRO A 132 13.83 -1.87 2.77
N ARG A 133 14.16 -0.66 2.31
CA ARG A 133 14.92 0.31 3.12
C ARG A 133 14.07 0.90 4.24
N VAL A 134 12.76 1.10 4.02
CA VAL A 134 11.82 1.41 5.12
C VAL A 134 11.82 0.29 6.16
N ARG A 135 11.69 -0.97 5.72
CA ARG A 135 11.71 -2.13 6.63
C ARG A 135 13.01 -2.22 7.43
N LEU A 136 14.16 -2.02 6.80
CA LEU A 136 15.46 -2.02 7.49
C LEU A 136 15.55 -0.96 8.60
N MET A 137 14.86 0.17 8.45
CA MET A 137 14.77 1.20 9.49
C MET A 137 13.82 0.79 10.62
N VAL A 138 12.60 0.34 10.31
CA VAL A 138 11.53 0.19 11.32
C VAL A 138 11.40 -1.21 11.92
N GLU A 139 11.65 -2.28 11.15
CA GLU A 139 11.42 -3.66 11.58
C GLU A 139 12.33 -4.08 12.75
N PRO A 140 13.64 -3.72 12.78
CA PRO A 140 14.50 -3.95 13.94
C PRO A 140 13.98 -3.36 15.24
N ILE A 141 13.32 -2.19 15.18
CA ILE A 141 12.75 -1.54 16.36
C ILE A 141 11.50 -2.29 16.82
N ILE A 142 10.65 -2.68 15.88
CA ILE A 142 9.35 -3.29 16.18
C ILE A 142 9.52 -4.71 16.78
N TYR A 143 10.41 -5.51 16.18
CA TYR A 143 10.49 -6.95 16.45
C TYR A 143 11.81 -7.44 17.04
N PHE A 144 12.88 -6.65 17.00
CA PHE A 144 14.23 -7.08 17.39
C PHE A 144 14.88 -6.14 18.42
N ASP A 145 14.05 -5.42 19.18
CA ASP A 145 14.43 -4.58 20.32
C ASP A 145 15.50 -3.50 20.04
N ALA A 146 15.71 -3.14 18.77
CA ALA A 146 16.52 -1.97 18.44
C ALA A 146 15.83 -0.70 18.97
N TYR A 147 16.61 0.27 19.44
CA TYR A 147 16.09 1.52 20.02
C TYR A 147 16.54 2.77 19.28
N GLU A 148 17.26 2.61 18.17
CA GLU A 148 17.72 3.70 17.32
C GLU A 148 17.78 3.25 15.85
N ILE A 149 17.62 4.21 14.95
CA ILE A 149 17.84 4.04 13.52
C ILE A 149 19.26 4.54 13.22
N SER A 150 20.12 3.66 12.71
CA SER A 150 21.51 4.03 12.42
C SER A 150 21.60 5.03 11.26
N GLN A 151 22.60 5.92 11.32
CA GLN A 151 22.89 6.86 10.24
C GLN A 151 23.19 6.16 8.91
N GLU A 152 23.74 4.95 8.96
CA GLU A 152 23.93 4.10 7.77
C GLU A 152 22.61 3.78 7.06
N LYS A 153 21.57 3.40 7.81
CA LYS A 153 20.25 3.09 7.23
C LYS A 153 19.58 4.34 6.65
N ILE A 154 19.72 5.48 7.34
CA ILE A 154 19.25 6.78 6.86
C ILE A 154 19.96 7.12 5.55
N ALA A 155 21.30 7.08 5.52
CA ALA A 155 22.10 7.34 4.32
C ALA A 155 21.75 6.36 3.18
N TYR A 156 21.46 5.10 3.49
CA TYR A 156 21.02 4.13 2.50
C TYR A 156 19.65 4.49 1.91
N MET A 157 18.71 5.01 2.70
CA MET A 157 17.46 5.57 2.18
C MET A 157 17.71 6.80 1.29
N GLN A 158 18.63 7.69 1.67
CA GLN A 158 18.99 8.88 0.87
C GLN A 158 19.51 8.51 -0.53
N LEU A 159 20.13 7.34 -0.72
CA LEU A 159 20.49 6.84 -2.05
C LEU A 159 19.27 6.45 -2.91
N ALA A 160 18.15 6.04 -2.29
CA ALA A 160 16.91 5.78 -3.03
C ALA A 160 16.23 7.09 -3.43
N TYR A 161 16.31 8.11 -2.56
CA TYR A 161 15.85 9.46 -2.87
C TYR A 161 16.60 10.06 -4.06
N ASP A 162 17.92 9.89 -4.15
CA ASP A 162 18.69 10.29 -5.35
C ASP A 162 18.19 9.58 -6.62
N GLY A 163 17.87 8.29 -6.53
CA GLY A 163 17.26 7.55 -7.64
C GLY A 163 15.92 8.14 -8.09
N LEU A 164 15.03 8.44 -7.13
CA LEU A 164 13.72 9.05 -7.43
C LEU A 164 13.85 10.48 -7.96
N GLU A 165 14.72 11.30 -7.39
CA GLU A 165 15.02 12.67 -7.84
C GLU A 165 15.40 12.69 -9.32
N ARG A 166 16.20 11.71 -9.76
CA ARG A 166 16.57 11.52 -11.17
C ARG A 166 15.41 11.02 -12.02
N CYS A 167 14.56 10.12 -11.49
CA CYS A 167 13.38 9.62 -12.21
C CYS A 167 12.31 10.70 -12.41
N LEU A 168 12.17 11.63 -11.47
CA LEU A 168 11.27 12.79 -11.56
C LEU A 168 11.73 13.84 -12.59
N ALA A 169 12.92 13.66 -13.18
CA ALA A 169 13.49 14.39 -14.33
C ALA A 169 12.80 15.73 -14.66
N ASN A 170 11.87 15.72 -15.61
CA ASN A 170 11.17 16.90 -16.14
C ASN A 170 9.64 16.78 -16.06
N ALA A 171 9.11 15.86 -15.24
CA ALA A 171 7.69 15.54 -15.22
C ALA A 171 7.12 15.59 -13.79
N PRO A 172 5.82 15.86 -13.61
CA PRO A 172 5.21 15.95 -12.28
C PRO A 172 5.07 14.60 -11.56
N TYR A 173 5.12 13.47 -12.26
CA TYR A 173 4.97 12.12 -11.71
C TYR A 173 6.09 11.19 -12.17
N LEU A 174 6.24 10.05 -11.50
CA LEU A 174 7.36 9.12 -11.70
C LEU A 174 7.45 8.53 -13.13
N CYS A 175 6.32 8.51 -13.84
CA CYS A 175 6.20 7.93 -15.18
C CYS A 175 5.73 8.95 -16.23
N GLY A 176 5.80 10.26 -15.93
CA GLY A 176 5.46 11.33 -16.87
C GLY A 176 4.43 12.32 -16.34
N GLU A 177 3.54 12.78 -17.22
CA GLU A 177 2.58 13.86 -16.95
C GLU A 177 1.40 13.45 -16.05
N HIS A 178 1.15 12.15 -15.93
CA HIS A 178 -0.02 11.63 -15.24
C HIS A 178 0.37 10.77 -14.04
N LEU A 179 -0.49 10.82 -13.02
CA LEU A 179 -0.42 9.93 -11.86
C LEU A 179 -0.57 8.48 -12.32
N THR A 180 0.25 7.59 -11.75
CA THR A 180 0.16 6.14 -11.99
C THR A 180 0.20 5.37 -10.68
N ILE A 181 -0.07 4.05 -10.73
CA ILE A 181 0.11 3.19 -9.54
C ILE A 181 1.56 3.16 -9.04
N ALA A 182 2.55 3.51 -9.86
CA ALA A 182 3.93 3.68 -9.39
C ALA A 182 4.05 4.81 -8.37
N ASP A 183 3.38 5.94 -8.59
CA ASP A 183 3.35 7.05 -7.66
C ASP A 183 2.67 6.66 -6.34
N LEU A 184 1.54 5.94 -6.43
CA LEU A 184 0.75 5.53 -5.26
C LEU A 184 1.49 4.48 -4.40
N CYS A 185 2.25 3.57 -5.01
CA CYS A 185 3.12 2.65 -4.27
C CYS A 185 4.29 3.40 -3.63
N ALA A 186 5.05 4.14 -4.44
CA ALA A 186 6.25 4.82 -3.98
C ALA A 186 5.94 5.85 -2.88
N VAL A 187 4.82 6.57 -2.95
CA VAL A 187 4.51 7.60 -1.94
C VAL A 187 4.19 6.99 -0.59
N ALA A 188 3.61 5.80 -0.54
CA ALA A 188 3.36 5.12 0.73
C ALA A 188 4.68 4.78 1.44
N SER A 189 5.68 4.34 0.68
CA SER A 189 7.05 4.09 1.17
C SER A 189 7.79 5.38 1.51
N VAL A 190 7.81 6.38 0.60
CA VAL A 190 8.56 7.63 0.77
C VAL A 190 8.01 8.46 1.92
N SER A 191 6.68 8.63 2.03
CA SER A 191 6.07 9.37 3.15
C SER A 191 6.40 8.74 4.50
N THR A 192 6.47 7.41 4.56
CA THR A 192 6.93 6.69 5.77
C THR A 192 8.40 6.94 6.04
N ALA A 193 9.23 6.80 5.00
CA ALA A 193 10.67 6.95 5.10
C ALA A 193 11.04 8.36 5.58
N ALA A 194 10.37 9.40 5.07
CA ALA A 194 10.63 10.80 5.39
C ALA A 194 10.45 11.13 6.88
N LEU A 195 9.63 10.36 7.61
CA LEU A 195 9.44 10.52 9.06
C LEU A 195 10.67 10.07 9.87
N PHE A 196 11.55 9.26 9.28
CA PHE A 196 12.74 8.70 9.94
C PHE A 196 14.06 9.10 9.26
N ALA A 197 14.00 9.38 7.96
CA ALA A 197 15.08 9.83 7.10
C ALA A 197 14.55 11.04 6.32
N PRO A 198 14.61 12.26 6.90
CA PRO A 198 14.05 13.45 6.28
C PRO A 198 14.58 13.70 4.88
N ILE A 199 13.71 14.21 4.00
CA ILE A 199 14.10 14.62 2.65
C ILE A 199 14.79 15.98 2.76
N ASP A 200 16.04 16.04 2.31
CA ASP A 200 16.77 17.29 2.13
C ASP A 200 16.25 18.00 0.87
N GLU A 201 15.50 19.08 1.03
CA GLU A 201 14.87 19.81 -0.09
C GLU A 201 15.89 20.54 -0.98
N GLU A 202 17.07 20.88 -0.45
CA GLU A 202 18.13 21.49 -1.26
C GLU A 202 18.74 20.44 -2.20
N LYS A 203 18.84 19.19 -1.73
CA LYS A 203 19.39 18.07 -2.49
C LYS A 203 18.35 17.36 -3.38
N PHE A 204 17.10 17.26 -2.94
CA PHE A 204 16.03 16.54 -3.62
C PHE A 204 14.77 17.41 -3.84
N PRO A 205 14.90 18.55 -4.53
CA PRO A 205 13.78 19.49 -4.71
C PRO A 205 12.61 18.89 -5.50
N LYS A 206 12.87 18.01 -6.49
CA LYS A 206 11.78 17.40 -7.28
C LYS A 206 11.03 16.36 -6.46
N LEU A 207 11.75 15.56 -5.67
CA LEU A 207 11.15 14.60 -4.75
C LEU A 207 10.27 15.29 -3.71
N ALA A 208 10.75 16.39 -3.11
CA ALA A 208 9.97 17.19 -2.17
C ALA A 208 8.70 17.76 -2.83
N ALA A 209 8.83 18.32 -4.04
CA ALA A 209 7.69 18.83 -4.80
C ALA A 209 6.69 17.72 -5.19
N TRP A 210 7.17 16.54 -5.56
CA TRP A 210 6.34 15.37 -5.85
C TRP A 210 5.58 14.87 -4.61
N LEU A 211 6.25 14.76 -3.46
CA LEU A 211 5.61 14.37 -2.22
C LEU A 211 4.49 15.36 -1.83
N LYS A 212 4.78 16.68 -1.94
CA LYS A 212 3.79 17.73 -1.73
C LYS A 212 2.63 17.66 -2.71
N ARG A 213 2.88 17.33 -3.98
CA ARG A 213 1.81 17.18 -4.98
C ARG A 213 0.87 16.03 -4.61
N LEU A 214 1.43 14.88 -4.20
CA LEU A 214 0.63 13.72 -3.83
C LEU A 214 -0.12 13.92 -2.51
N SER A 215 0.42 14.69 -1.57
CA SER A 215 -0.28 15.00 -0.32
C SER A 215 -1.54 15.85 -0.52
N LEU A 216 -1.67 16.50 -1.67
CA LEU A 216 -2.87 17.27 -2.05
C LEU A 216 -3.96 16.43 -2.70
N LEU A 217 -3.74 15.13 -2.95
CA LEU A 217 -4.81 14.26 -3.45
C LEU A 217 -5.94 14.22 -2.41
N PRO A 218 -7.22 14.35 -2.83
CA PRO A 218 -8.34 14.51 -1.89
C PRO A 218 -8.53 13.30 -0.94
N TYR A 219 -7.99 12.15 -1.33
CA TYR A 219 -8.05 10.91 -0.57
C TYR A 219 -6.73 10.57 0.15
N TYR A 220 -5.69 11.41 0.05
CA TYR A 220 -4.36 11.11 0.60
C TYR A 220 -4.35 11.01 2.12
N GLN A 221 -4.96 11.98 2.81
CA GLN A 221 -4.91 12.05 4.27
C GLN A 221 -5.41 10.75 4.91
N LYS A 222 -6.65 10.37 4.57
CA LYS A 222 -7.33 9.18 5.09
C LYS A 222 -6.62 7.88 4.73
N ASN A 223 -6.16 7.75 3.48
CA ASN A 223 -5.66 6.47 2.96
C ASN A 223 -4.15 6.30 3.08
N ASN A 224 -3.41 7.37 3.40
CA ASN A 224 -1.96 7.33 3.54
C ASN A 224 -1.42 8.02 4.79
N GLN A 225 -1.66 9.32 4.95
CA GLN A 225 -0.99 10.11 6.00
C GLN A 225 -1.35 9.61 7.41
N ASP A 226 -2.64 9.38 7.68
CA ASP A 226 -3.08 8.91 8.99
C ASP A 226 -2.39 7.60 9.40
N GLY A 227 -2.22 6.67 8.45
CA GLY A 227 -1.51 5.42 8.70
C GLY A 227 0.01 5.57 8.83
N ALA A 228 0.61 6.52 8.12
CA ALA A 228 2.03 6.85 8.28
C ALA A 228 2.30 7.44 9.69
N ASP A 229 1.42 8.32 10.17
CA ASP A 229 1.50 8.93 11.50
C ASP A 229 1.32 7.90 12.63
N LEU A 230 0.40 6.95 12.43
CA LEU A 230 0.23 5.79 13.33
C LEU A 230 1.50 4.93 13.40
N LEU A 231 2.14 4.67 12.27
CA LEU A 231 3.41 3.92 12.25
C LEU A 231 4.53 4.69 12.96
N HIS A 232 4.65 5.99 12.68
CA HIS A 232 5.68 6.84 13.29
C HIS A 232 5.55 6.92 14.80
N SER A 233 4.32 7.12 15.31
CA SER A 233 4.03 7.13 16.74
C SER A 233 4.42 5.79 17.38
N PHE A 234 3.98 4.68 16.79
CA PHE A 234 4.28 3.33 17.27
C PHE A 234 5.79 3.03 17.31
N VAL A 235 6.53 3.36 16.24
CA VAL A 235 7.98 3.13 16.18
C VAL A 235 8.72 4.01 17.20
N THR A 236 8.32 5.27 17.36
CA THR A 236 8.94 6.20 18.30
C THR A 236 8.75 5.76 19.75
N GLU A 237 7.52 5.38 20.13
CA GLU A 237 7.23 4.81 21.44
C GLU A 237 8.05 3.55 21.72
N ARG A 238 8.16 2.67 20.71
CA ARG A 238 8.93 1.43 20.79
C ARG A 238 10.42 1.69 20.99
N MET A 239 11.01 2.66 20.28
CA MET A 239 12.41 3.06 20.50
C MET A 239 12.67 3.46 21.95
N VAL A 240 11.78 4.28 22.54
CA VAL A 240 11.90 4.71 23.95
C VAL A 240 11.79 3.51 24.89
N SER A 241 10.81 2.62 24.67
CA SER A 241 10.64 1.42 25.49
C SER A 241 11.85 0.49 25.43
N ASN A 242 12.36 0.23 24.22
CA ASN A 242 13.49 -0.65 24.00
C ASN A 242 14.77 -0.08 24.64
N LYS A 243 14.97 1.25 24.58
CA LYS A 243 16.09 1.92 25.24
C LYS A 243 16.04 1.73 26.76
N LYS A 244 14.88 1.97 27.38
CA LYS A 244 14.69 1.79 28.83
C LYS A 244 14.94 0.35 29.27
N ALA A 245 14.46 -0.63 28.52
CA ALA A 245 14.69 -2.04 28.81
C ALA A 245 16.19 -2.38 28.79
N LYS A 246 16.91 -1.93 27.76
CA LYS A 246 18.36 -2.15 27.64
C LYS A 246 19.18 -1.44 28.71
N GLU A 247 18.74 -0.27 29.17
CA GLU A 247 19.39 0.46 30.28
C GLU A 247 19.16 -0.24 31.63
N ALA A 248 18.01 -0.88 31.84
CA ALA A 248 17.70 -1.62 33.07
C ALA A 248 18.45 -2.96 33.20
N GLU A 249 18.97 -3.49 32.10
CA GLU A 249 19.80 -4.72 32.07
C GLU A 249 21.29 -4.46 32.42
N LYS A 250 21.72 -3.19 32.46
CA LYS A 250 23.10 -2.79 32.77
C LYS A 250 23.27 -2.44 34.25
#